data_AF-A0A1F2ZXE0-F1
#
_entry.id   AF-A0A1F2ZXE0-F1
#
_cell.length_a   1.000
_cell.length_b   1.000
_cell.length_c   1.000
_cell.angle_alpha   90.00
_cell.angle_beta   90.00
_cell.angle_gamma   90.00
#
_symmetry.space_group_name_H-M   'P 1'
#
loop_
_entity.id
_entity.type
_entity.pdbx_description
1 polymer ?
#
loop_
_entity_poly.entity_id
_entity_poly.type
_entity_poly.pdbx_seq_one_letter_code
_entity_poly.pdbx_strand_id
1 'polypeptide(L)'
;MFSTYRFDHPETDASKTLDVWAYFWASLFGPFYVLFAGFPLLALLMVPVSAMIFVLAFAGFGLVDWVLGSEVVTVFALFATPVAALAAQGIAAIELVRKGYLRAGWREGY
;
A
#
# COMPACT_ATOMS: atom_id res chain seq x y z
N MET A 1 -0.63 -9.89 3.71
CA MET A 1 -1.87 -10.67 3.57
C MET A 1 -2.96 -9.73 3.09
N PHE A 2 -3.66 -10.08 2.02
CA PHE A 2 -4.83 -9.32 1.54
C PHE A 2 -6.03 -9.73 2.38
N SER A 3 -6.47 -8.86 3.27
CA SER A 3 -7.61 -9.10 4.15
C SER A 3 -8.70 -8.08 3.88
N THR A 4 -9.94 -8.55 3.79
CA THR A 4 -11.06 -7.62 3.68
C THR A 4 -11.37 -7.06 5.05
N TYR A 5 -11.36 -5.73 5.17
CA TYR A 5 -11.77 -5.06 6.41
C TYR A 5 -13.09 -4.34 6.19
N ARG A 6 -14.01 -4.47 7.13
CA ARG A 6 -15.22 -3.65 7.19
C ARG A 6 -15.12 -2.74 8.40
N PHE A 7 -15.41 -1.47 8.22
CA PHE A 7 -15.48 -0.47 9.28
C PHE A 7 -16.91 0.05 9.36
N ASP A 8 -17.51 -0.05 10.54
CA ASP A 8 -18.82 0.53 10.82
C ASP A 8 -18.63 1.76 11.72
N HIS A 9 -19.29 2.86 11.36
CA HIS A 9 -19.22 4.11 12.13
C HIS A 9 -20.10 3.98 13.38
N PRO A 10 -19.62 4.38 14.57
CA PRO A 10 -20.33 4.14 15.83
C PRO A 10 -21.66 4.91 15.94
N GLU A 11 -21.75 6.09 15.33
CA GLU A 11 -22.90 6.98 15.43
C GLU A 11 -23.73 7.11 14.15
N THR A 12 -23.20 6.64 13.02
CA THR A 12 -23.88 6.73 11.72
C THR A 12 -23.92 5.33 11.16
N ASP A 13 -25.02 4.90 10.56
CA ASP A 13 -25.13 3.57 9.91
C ASP A 13 -24.21 3.43 8.66
N ALA A 14 -23.20 4.30 8.53
CA ALA A 14 -22.21 4.26 7.49
C ALA A 14 -21.26 3.08 7.69
N SER A 15 -21.09 2.30 6.64
CA SER A 15 -20.08 1.25 6.56
C SER A 15 -19.09 1.55 5.42
N LYS A 16 -17.83 1.18 5.63
CA LYS A 16 -16.75 1.28 4.65
C LYS A 16 -16.01 -0.04 4.58
N THR A 17 -15.76 -0.52 3.37
CA THR A 17 -15.05 -1.78 3.14
C THR A 17 -13.73 -1.54 2.42
N LEU A 18 -12.66 -2.12 2.94
CA LEU A 18 -11.36 -2.24 2.28
C LEU A 18 -11.26 -3.65 1.72
N ASP A 19 -11.65 -3.81 0.46
CA ASP A 19 -11.70 -5.07 -0.26
C ASP A 19 -10.52 -5.22 -1.24
N VAL A 20 -10.55 -6.24 -2.09
CA VAL A 20 -9.49 -6.46 -3.09
C VAL A 20 -9.34 -5.27 -4.04
N TRP A 21 -10.43 -4.59 -4.39
CA TRP A 21 -10.37 -3.38 -5.20
C TRP A 21 -9.71 -2.23 -4.47
N ALA A 22 -9.96 -2.08 -3.16
CA ALA A 22 -9.24 -1.12 -2.33
C ALA A 22 -7.72 -1.34 -2.40
N TYR A 23 -7.25 -2.59 -2.33
CA TYR A 23 -5.82 -2.89 -2.49
C TYR A 23 -5.30 -2.55 -3.90
N PHE A 24 -6.07 -2.84 -4.94
CA PHE A 24 -5.68 -2.48 -6.32
C PHE A 24 -5.49 -0.97 -6.47
N TRP A 25 -6.46 -0.17 -6.02
CA TRP A 25 -6.36 1.29 -6.08
C TRP A 25 -5.28 1.83 -5.15
N ALA A 26 -5.11 1.26 -3.96
CA ALA A 26 -4.06 1.61 -3.02
C ALA A 26 -2.66 1.33 -3.59
N SER A 27 -2.48 0.20 -4.29
CA SER A 27 -1.24 -0.15 -4.96
C SER A 27 -0.87 0.83 -6.05
N LEU A 28 -1.84 1.32 -6.82
CA LEU A 28 -1.58 2.24 -7.93
C LEU A 28 -1.40 3.69 -7.47
N PHE A 29 -2.18 4.12 -6.47
CA PHE A 29 -2.29 5.53 -6.08
C PHE A 29 -1.70 5.89 -4.72
N GLY A 30 -1.25 4.91 -3.92
CA GLY A 30 -0.52 5.09 -2.66
C GLY A 30 -0.96 6.29 -1.83
N PRO A 31 -0.22 7.42 -1.82
CA PRO A 31 -0.59 8.62 -1.07
C PRO A 31 -1.95 9.22 -1.45
N PHE A 32 -2.30 9.25 -2.74
CA PHE A 32 -3.56 9.78 -3.22
C PHE A 32 -4.74 8.92 -2.76
N TYR A 33 -4.58 7.60 -2.71
CA TYR A 33 -5.60 6.71 -2.16
C TYR A 33 -5.91 7.05 -0.69
N VAL A 34 -4.87 7.25 0.13
CA VAL A 34 -5.01 7.66 1.54
C VAL A 34 -5.68 9.03 1.67
N LEU A 35 -5.37 9.96 0.76
CA LEU A 35 -5.99 11.28 0.71
C LEU A 35 -7.49 11.18 0.39
N PHE A 36 -7.87 10.42 -0.65
CA PHE A 36 -9.27 10.20 -1.03
C PHE A 36 -10.07 9.44 0.03
N ALA A 37 -9.42 8.62 0.86
CA ALA A 37 -10.03 8.00 2.02
C ALA A 37 -10.34 8.99 3.18
N GLY A 38 -9.88 10.25 3.07
CA GLY A 38 -10.18 11.32 4.02
C GLY A 38 -9.11 11.55 5.09
N PHE A 39 -7.90 11.00 4.92
CA PHE A 39 -6.82 11.09 5.92
C PHE A 39 -5.62 11.92 5.41
N PRO A 40 -5.72 13.26 5.33
CA PRO A 40 -4.69 14.09 4.70
C PRO A 40 -3.32 14.04 5.39
N LEU A 41 -3.30 13.98 6.74
CA LEU A 41 -2.04 13.87 7.48
C LEU A 41 -1.35 12.52 7.27
N LEU A 42 -2.14 11.44 7.15
CA LEU A 42 -1.61 10.11 6.84
C LEU A 42 -1.18 10.01 5.37
N ALA A 43 -1.85 10.72 4.46
CA ALA A 43 -1.43 10.82 3.07
C ALA A 43 -0.06 11.51 2.95
N LEU A 44 0.19 12.56 3.72
CA LEU A 44 1.50 13.21 3.79
C LEU A 44 2.58 12.24 4.31
N LEU A 45 2.27 11.42 5.32
CA LEU A 45 3.16 10.37 5.81
C LEU A 45 3.40 9.27 4.76
N MET A 46 2.41 8.99 3.91
CA MET A 46 2.53 7.97 2.86
C MET A 46 3.53 8.38 1.77
N VAL A 47 3.76 9.68 1.54
CA VAL A 47 4.74 10.16 0.54
C VAL A 47 6.16 9.63 0.80
N PRO A 48 6.79 9.86 1.97
CA PRO A 48 8.11 9.31 2.25
C PRO A 48 8.11 7.78 2.36
N VAL A 49 7.00 7.15 2.79
CA VAL A 49 6.87 5.68 2.81
C VAL A 49 6.92 5.11 1.39
N SER A 50 6.16 5.70 0.46
CA SER A 50 6.15 5.29 -0.94
C SER A 50 7.51 5.51 -1.58
N ALA A 51 8.13 6.67 -1.35
CA ALA A 51 9.49 6.95 -1.82
C ALA A 51 10.49 5.91 -1.32
N MET A 52 10.44 5.56 -0.02
CA MET A 52 11.30 4.53 0.55
C MET A 52 11.08 3.16 -0.09
N ILE A 53 9.83 2.74 -0.30
CA ILE A 53 9.50 1.46 -0.95
C ILE A 53 10.13 1.40 -2.35
N PHE A 54 9.96 2.44 -3.17
CA PHE A 54 10.52 2.46 -4.51
C PHE A 54 12.06 2.54 -4.50
N VAL A 55 12.65 3.37 -3.63
CA VAL A 55 14.12 3.43 -3.49
C VAL A 55 14.70 2.08 -3.12
N LEU A 56 14.10 1.37 -2.15
CA LEU A 56 14.54 0.04 -1.76
C LEU A 56 14.33 -1.00 -2.87
N ALA A 57 13.23 -0.90 -3.62
CA ALA A 57 12.98 -1.78 -4.76
C ALA A 57 14.04 -1.60 -5.86
N PHE A 58 14.36 -0.34 -6.23
CA PHE A 58 15.40 -0.05 -7.23
C PHE A 58 16.81 -0.43 -6.73
N ALA A 59 17.15 -0.13 -5.48
CA ALA A 59 18.43 -0.52 -4.90
C ALA A 59 18.57 -2.05 -4.80
N GLY A 60 17.50 -2.73 -4.40
CA GLY A 60 17.42 -4.19 -4.36
C GLY A 60 17.59 -4.82 -5.74
N PHE A 61 16.92 -4.27 -6.77
CA PHE A 61 17.12 -4.67 -8.15
C PHE A 61 18.58 -4.51 -8.60
N GLY A 62 19.17 -3.33 -8.38
CA GLY A 62 20.57 -3.07 -8.76
C GLY A 62 21.56 -3.99 -8.04
N LEU A 63 21.30 -4.31 -6.77
CA LEU A 63 22.11 -5.26 -6.01
C LEU A 63 22.00 -6.68 -6.58
N VAL A 64 20.79 -7.15 -6.90
CA VAL A 64 20.55 -8.49 -7.47
C VAL A 64 21.22 -8.61 -8.84
N ASP A 65 21.07 -7.60 -9.69
CA ASP A 65 21.70 -7.54 -11.01
C ASP A 65 23.24 -7.58 -10.89
N TRP A 66 23.81 -6.77 -10.01
CA TRP A 66 25.25 -6.71 -9.80
C TRP A 66 25.84 -8.01 -9.24
N VAL A 67 25.15 -8.68 -8.31
CA VAL A 67 25.66 -9.90 -7.66
C VAL A 67 25.50 -11.13 -8.56
N LEU A 68 24.38 -11.26 -9.26
CA LEU A 68 24.09 -12.47 -10.05
C LEU A 68 24.58 -12.37 -11.50
N GLY A 69 24.63 -11.16 -12.08
CA GLY A 69 25.16 -10.90 -13.42
C GLY A 69 24.50 -11.70 -14.54
N SER A 70 23.30 -12.25 -14.31
CA SER A 70 22.60 -13.17 -15.21
C SER A 70 21.46 -12.44 -15.92
N GLU A 71 21.53 -12.37 -17.25
CA GLU A 71 20.50 -11.73 -18.09
C GLU A 71 19.10 -12.28 -17.81
N VAL A 72 18.99 -13.60 -17.59
CA VAL A 72 17.71 -14.25 -17.28
C VAL A 72 17.14 -13.73 -15.96
N VAL A 73 17.99 -13.62 -14.94
CA VAL A 73 17.57 -13.08 -13.63
C VAL A 73 17.17 -11.61 -13.77
N THR A 74 17.96 -10.80 -14.47
CA THR A 74 17.68 -9.37 -14.69
C THR A 74 16.33 -9.16 -15.38
N VAL A 75 16.01 -9.97 -16.40
CA VAL A 75 14.70 -9.94 -17.07
C VAL A 75 13.57 -10.24 -16.10
N PHE A 76 13.66 -11.31 -15.29
CA PHE A 76 12.62 -11.61 -14.31
C PHE A 76 12.52 -10.53 -13.22
N ALA A 77 13.65 -10.03 -12.74
CA ALA A 77 13.71 -9.00 -11.70
C ALA A 77 13.13 -7.67 -12.19
N LEU A 78 13.25 -7.35 -13.49
CA LEU A 78 12.66 -6.15 -14.10
C LEU A 78 11.13 -6.11 -13.98
N PHE A 79 10.47 -7.27 -14.06
CA PHE A 79 9.02 -7.36 -13.89
C PHE A 79 8.61 -7.62 -12.44
N ALA A 80 9.34 -8.46 -11.72
CA ALA A 80 9.01 -8.80 -10.34
C ALA A 80 9.17 -7.61 -9.38
N THR A 81 10.18 -6.77 -9.58
CA THR A 81 10.49 -5.64 -8.70
C THR A 81 9.36 -4.59 -8.68
N PRO A 82 8.86 -4.07 -9.82
CA PRO A 82 7.72 -3.15 -9.83
C PRO A 82 6.46 -3.76 -9.20
N VAL A 83 6.17 -5.04 -9.48
CA VAL A 83 5.00 -5.73 -8.92
C VAL A 83 5.11 -5.84 -7.40
N ALA A 84 6.28 -6.21 -6.88
CA ALA A 84 6.53 -6.28 -5.45
C ALA A 84 6.43 -4.90 -4.77
N ALA A 85 6.98 -3.86 -5.41
CA ALA A 85 6.91 -2.48 -4.90
C ALA A 85 5.45 -1.97 -4.85
N LEU A 86 4.66 -2.21 -5.90
CA LEU A 86 3.25 -1.85 -5.94
C LEU A 86 2.43 -2.62 -4.91
N ALA A 87 2.71 -3.91 -4.71
CA ALA A 87 2.07 -4.69 -3.67
C ALA A 87 2.39 -4.15 -2.26
N ALA A 88 3.66 -3.86 -1.98
CA ALA A 88 4.09 -3.26 -0.72
C ALA A 88 3.45 -1.89 -0.49
N GLN A 89 3.37 -1.04 -1.53
CA GLN A 89 2.70 0.25 -1.48
C GLN A 89 1.21 0.10 -1.14
N GLY A 90 0.51 -0.84 -1.79
CA GLY A 90 -0.92 -1.07 -1.54
C GLY A 90 -1.18 -1.53 -0.11
N ILE A 91 -0.37 -2.45 0.40
CA ILE A 91 -0.45 -2.91 1.79
C ILE A 91 -0.22 -1.75 2.77
N ALA A 92 0.83 -0.95 2.57
CA ALA A 92 1.16 0.18 3.44
C ALA A 92 0.05 1.25 3.44
N ALA A 93 -0.53 1.55 2.28
CA ALA A 93 -1.64 2.50 2.16
C ALA A 93 -2.90 1.98 2.87
N ILE A 94 -3.26 0.70 2.70
CA ILE A 94 -4.40 0.09 3.40
C ILE A 94 -4.20 0.09 4.92
N GLU A 95 -3.01 -0.24 5.40
CA GLU A 95 -2.70 -0.18 6.83
C GLU A 95 -2.81 1.22 7.41
N LEU A 96 -2.38 2.25 6.66
CA LEU A 96 -2.56 3.64 7.07
C LEU A 96 -4.02 4.03 7.12
N VAL A 97 -4.82 3.67 6.11
CA VAL A 97 -6.26 3.94 6.08
C VAL A 97 -6.98 3.23 7.23
N ARG A 98 -6.65 1.96 7.49
CA ARG A 98 -7.14 1.20 8.65
C ARG A 98 -6.82 1.92 9.97
N LYS A 99 -5.57 2.33 10.18
CA LYS A 99 -5.17 3.12 11.36
C LYS A 99 -5.92 4.46 11.44
N GLY A 100 -6.20 5.09 10.29
CA GLY A 100 -7.00 6.30 10.19
C GLY A 100 -8.42 6.09 10.71
N TYR A 101 -9.11 5.06 10.23
CA TYR A 101 -10.47 4.72 10.66
C TYR A 101 -10.52 4.38 12.16
N LEU A 102 -9.60 3.55 12.64
CA LEU A 102 -9.52 3.20 14.06
C LEU A 102 -9.29 4.43 14.96
N ARG A 103 -8.41 5.36 14.55
CA ARG A 103 -8.17 6.63 15.28
C ARG A 103 -9.37 7.57 15.23
N ALA A 104 -10.17 7.51 14.17
CA ALA A 104 -11.41 8.26 14.03
C ALA A 104 -12.59 7.62 14.81
N GLY A 105 -12.36 6.54 15.56
CA GLY A 105 -13.36 5.89 16.40
C GLY A 105 -14.23 4.86 15.67
N TRP A 106 -13.94 4.54 14.41
CA TRP A 106 -14.62 3.47 13.68
C TRP A 106 -14.25 2.12 14.27
N ARG A 107 -15.17 1.16 14.22
CA ARG A 107 -14.96 -0.20 14.71
C ARG A 107 -14.81 -1.16 13.54
N GLU A 108 -13.86 -2.07 13.64
CA GLU A 108 -13.77 -3.18 12.69
C GLU A 108 -14.94 -4.14 12.90
N GLY A 109 -15.79 -4.24 11.89
CA GLY A 109 -16.84 -5.24 11.79
C GLY A 109 -16.25 -6.58 11.35
N TYR A 110 -16.87 -7.67 11.83
CA TYR A 110 -16.54 -9.05 11.47
C TYR A 110 -17.22 -9.47 10.17
#